data_AF-A0A1A8DX93-F1
#
_entry.id   AF-A0A1A8DX93-F1
#
_cell.length_a   1.000
_cell.length_b   1.000
_cell.length_c   1.000
_cell.angle_alpha   90.00
_cell.angle_beta   90.00
_cell.angle_gamma   90.00
#
_symmetry.space_group_name_H-M   'P 1'
#
loop_
_entity.id
_entity.type
_entity.pdbx_description
1 polymer ?
#
loop_
_entity_poly.entity_id
_entity_poly.type
_entity_poly.pdbx_seq_one_letter_code
_entity_poly.pdbx_strand_id
1 'polypeptide(L)'
;MSSDRVDYIAPWWIYWLHNFPHINLRFHTIDKSFQPEDENYQQSLIFLGCVAAAGLGLNLLCLAIYLSFLCCWRRDEDEESKKPNSCCVTWSAVAAGLLTCIAVGVGFYGNSETNDGVYQLTYSLYNANNSLGGVDSLVTDTMGNMRTGLQQHLARLDEIFATRGDYVQTLRFMQQMADNVIKQLLGLPELEEAKVDLASVADLTSKIEYYRWLTYLLLLILDLIICLLACLGLAKQSRWLLTTMMVFGVLTLILSWTSLGADLATAVGTSDFCVSPDKFIMSQTKGVITADIVHYYLYCNQTLSNPFQQPLTTFQRSLTTMQIQIQGLLHFAVPLFPTAERDLLGIQHLLNSSETSLHQLTALLDCRGLNKDYLDAMVGVCYDGVEGVMYLSLFSILAASAFTVMLCAIPRSLRQIASRERDYDDIDEEDPFNPRARRMGSQSANHTNMHSFCSYSSSMGSQASLHPPAPTVSNNAPMSEYMNQTALFGGNPRYENVPLIGRGSPPPSYSPTMRATYLSMTEEQNRHLGSDFQA
;
A
#
# COMPACT_ATOMS: atom_id res chain seq x y z
N MET A 1 17.76 -28.57 -10.38
CA MET A 1 17.00 -28.32 -9.14
C MET A 1 15.67 -29.06 -9.26
N SER A 2 15.22 -29.72 -8.19
CA SER A 2 13.85 -30.25 -8.14
C SER A 2 12.88 -29.08 -8.24
N SER A 3 11.94 -29.16 -9.18
CA SER A 3 10.77 -28.30 -9.16
C SER A 3 9.84 -28.86 -8.09
N ASP A 4 10.06 -28.46 -6.84
CA ASP A 4 9.12 -28.76 -5.77
C ASP A 4 7.76 -28.16 -6.15
N ARG A 5 6.67 -28.86 -5.80
CA ARG A 5 5.31 -28.38 -6.12
C ARG A 5 5.06 -27.07 -5.40
N VAL A 6 4.84 -26.01 -6.16
CA VAL A 6 4.23 -24.77 -5.66
C VAL A 6 2.73 -24.88 -5.89
N ASP A 7 2.10 -25.85 -5.21
CA ASP A 7 0.64 -25.88 -5.12
C ASP A 7 0.22 -24.67 -4.27
N TYR A 8 -0.80 -23.90 -4.71
CA TYR A 8 -1.32 -22.80 -3.90
C TYR A 8 -1.95 -23.34 -2.61
N ILE A 9 -1.54 -22.78 -1.47
CA ILE A 9 -2.07 -23.11 -0.14
C ILE A 9 -2.51 -21.79 0.49
N ALA A 10 -3.76 -21.70 0.93
CA ALA A 10 -4.23 -20.50 1.62
C ALA A 10 -3.51 -20.32 2.98
N PRO A 11 -3.05 -19.10 3.32
CA PRO A 11 -2.42 -18.84 4.62
C PRO A 11 -3.42 -18.86 5.77
N TRP A 12 -2.93 -18.96 7.00
CA TRP A 12 -3.79 -19.21 8.18
C TRP A 12 -4.82 -18.10 8.46
N TRP A 13 -4.52 -16.85 8.09
CA TRP A 13 -5.44 -15.72 8.26
C TRP A 13 -6.65 -15.79 7.32
N ILE A 14 -6.49 -16.35 6.11
CA ILE A 14 -7.60 -16.62 5.20
C ILE A 14 -8.59 -17.61 5.83
N TYR A 15 -8.09 -18.69 6.43
CA TYR A 15 -8.96 -19.64 7.16
C TYR A 15 -9.60 -19.01 8.41
N TRP A 16 -8.96 -18.03 9.05
CA TRP A 16 -9.54 -17.30 10.17
C TRP A 16 -10.69 -16.37 9.70
N LEU A 17 -10.48 -15.61 8.62
CA LEU A 17 -11.48 -14.73 8.00
C LEU A 17 -12.66 -15.52 7.40
N HIS A 18 -12.40 -16.60 6.67
CA HIS A 18 -13.43 -17.52 6.15
C HIS A 18 -14.29 -18.15 7.28
N ASN A 19 -13.80 -18.14 8.53
CA ASN A 19 -14.55 -18.62 9.67
C ASN A 19 -15.47 -17.58 10.34
N PHE A 20 -15.55 -16.36 9.80
CA PHE A 20 -16.52 -15.35 10.22
C PHE A 20 -17.97 -15.83 10.00
N PRO A 21 -18.96 -15.22 10.68
CA PRO A 21 -20.35 -15.65 10.61
C PRO A 21 -21.05 -15.12 9.35
N HIS A 22 -21.18 -15.98 8.33
CA HIS A 22 -22.04 -15.72 7.16
C HIS A 22 -23.52 -15.81 7.53
N ILE A 23 -24.13 -14.66 7.82
CA ILE A 23 -25.53 -14.53 8.25
C ILE A 23 -26.22 -13.54 7.32
N ASN A 24 -27.31 -13.95 6.65
CA ASN A 24 -28.07 -13.05 5.78
C ASN A 24 -28.90 -12.03 6.60
N LEU A 25 -29.48 -11.02 5.94
CA LEU A 25 -30.30 -9.99 6.59
C LEU A 25 -31.60 -10.53 7.26
N ARG A 26 -31.93 -11.81 7.06
CA ARG A 26 -33.02 -12.52 7.75
C ARG A 26 -32.52 -13.33 8.97
N PHE A 27 -31.28 -13.14 9.40
CA PHE A 27 -30.63 -13.87 10.50
C PHE A 27 -30.52 -15.39 10.29
N HIS A 28 -30.51 -15.85 9.03
CA HIS A 28 -30.23 -17.26 8.72
C HIS A 28 -28.74 -17.43 8.39
N THR A 29 -28.13 -18.46 8.96
CA THR A 29 -26.77 -18.90 8.59
C THR A 29 -26.77 -19.48 7.19
N ILE A 30 -25.85 -19.05 6.34
CA ILE A 30 -25.69 -19.56 4.97
C ILE A 30 -24.40 -20.41 4.86
N ASP A 31 -24.17 -21.00 3.68
CA ASP A 31 -22.90 -21.65 3.37
C ASP A 31 -21.78 -20.60 3.18
N LYS A 32 -20.54 -21.01 3.46
CA LYS A 32 -19.34 -20.17 3.37
C LYS A 32 -18.68 -20.20 1.99
N SER A 33 -19.17 -21.04 1.08
CA SER A 33 -18.66 -21.13 -0.28
C SER A 33 -18.78 -19.78 -0.99
N PHE A 34 -17.71 -19.36 -1.66
CA PHE A 34 -17.69 -18.12 -2.44
C PHE A 34 -18.72 -18.17 -3.59
N GLN A 35 -19.81 -17.41 -3.44
CA GLN A 35 -20.92 -17.35 -4.40
C GLN A 35 -21.31 -15.88 -4.66
N PRO A 36 -20.46 -15.10 -5.35
CA PRO A 36 -20.66 -13.65 -5.51
C PRO A 36 -21.96 -13.27 -6.24
N GLU A 37 -22.57 -14.21 -6.99
CA GLU A 37 -23.83 -14.02 -7.70
C GLU A 37 -25.09 -14.32 -6.86
N ASP A 38 -24.98 -15.01 -5.71
CA ASP A 38 -26.12 -15.30 -4.84
C ASP A 38 -26.49 -14.08 -3.97
N GLU A 39 -27.76 -13.65 -4.06
CA GLU A 39 -28.31 -12.58 -3.24
C GLU A 39 -28.15 -12.85 -1.72
N ASN A 40 -28.23 -14.11 -1.28
CA ASN A 40 -28.07 -14.45 0.14
C ASN A 40 -26.62 -14.27 0.60
N TYR A 41 -25.66 -14.66 -0.24
CA TYR A 41 -24.23 -14.43 -0.01
C TYR A 41 -23.90 -12.95 0.04
N GLN A 42 -24.35 -12.16 -0.94
CA GLN A 42 -24.20 -10.69 -0.93
C GLN A 42 -24.82 -10.05 0.32
N GLN A 43 -26.02 -10.49 0.73
CA GLN A 43 -26.65 -10.03 1.98
C GLN A 43 -25.82 -10.34 3.23
N SER A 44 -25.03 -11.40 3.24
CA SER A 44 -24.16 -11.74 4.38
C SER A 44 -22.94 -10.82 4.50
N LEU A 45 -22.36 -10.40 3.38
CA LEU A 45 -21.29 -9.40 3.37
C LEU A 45 -21.82 -8.02 3.78
N ILE A 46 -23.03 -7.66 3.32
CA ILE A 46 -23.74 -6.44 3.76
C ILE A 46 -24.02 -6.48 5.27
N PHE A 47 -24.36 -7.64 5.84
CA PHE A 47 -24.58 -7.80 7.28
C PHE A 47 -23.33 -7.48 8.11
N LEU A 48 -22.12 -7.82 7.65
CA LEU A 48 -20.87 -7.40 8.30
C LEU A 48 -20.73 -5.87 8.33
N GLY A 49 -21.10 -5.19 7.24
CA GLY A 49 -21.21 -3.73 7.20
C GLY A 49 -22.25 -3.18 8.18
N CYS A 50 -23.39 -3.85 8.34
CA CYS A 50 -24.40 -3.49 9.35
C CYS A 50 -23.88 -3.64 10.79
N VAL A 51 -23.02 -4.63 11.07
CA VAL A 51 -22.37 -4.79 12.38
C VAL A 51 -21.43 -3.61 12.66
N ALA A 52 -20.63 -3.18 11.68
CA ALA A 52 -19.79 -1.98 11.81
C ALA A 52 -20.64 -0.71 12.01
N ALA A 53 -21.76 -0.55 11.28
CA ALA A 53 -22.70 0.56 11.45
C ALA A 53 -23.37 0.57 12.84
N ALA A 54 -23.69 -0.60 13.40
CA ALA A 54 -24.18 -0.72 14.77
C ALA A 54 -23.11 -0.32 15.81
N GLY A 55 -21.84 -0.68 15.55
CA GLY A 55 -20.68 -0.24 16.34
C GLY A 55 -20.49 1.28 16.33
N LEU A 56 -20.61 1.92 15.16
CA LEU A 56 -20.64 3.38 15.03
C LEU A 56 -21.79 4.00 15.84
N GLY A 57 -23.00 3.46 15.70
CA GLY A 57 -24.18 3.93 16.44
C GLY A 57 -23.99 3.86 17.96
N LEU A 58 -23.40 2.76 18.46
CA LEU A 58 -23.06 2.61 19.87
C LEU A 58 -21.99 3.63 20.31
N ASN A 59 -20.93 3.82 19.52
CA ASN A 59 -19.85 4.76 19.81
C ASN A 59 -20.38 6.21 19.89
N LEU A 60 -21.17 6.64 18.89
CA LEU A 60 -21.82 7.95 18.86
C LEU A 60 -22.82 8.14 20.02
N LEU A 61 -23.58 7.10 20.40
CA LEU A 61 -24.47 7.13 21.55
C LEU A 61 -23.68 7.33 22.86
N CYS A 62 -22.59 6.58 23.05
CA CYS A 62 -21.71 6.75 24.21
C CYS A 62 -21.07 8.15 24.26
N LEU A 63 -20.62 8.69 23.12
CA LEU A 63 -20.12 10.05 23.02
C LEU A 63 -21.21 11.09 23.35
N ALA A 64 -22.42 10.94 22.82
CA ALA A 64 -23.54 11.85 23.11
C ALA A 64 -23.94 11.83 24.59
N ILE A 65 -24.02 10.66 25.21
CA ILE A 65 -24.28 10.50 26.65
C ILE A 65 -23.16 11.17 27.47
N TYR A 66 -21.89 10.91 27.14
CA TYR A 66 -20.74 11.50 27.80
C TYR A 66 -20.73 13.04 27.70
N LEU A 67 -20.96 13.59 26.51
CA LEU A 67 -21.04 15.03 26.27
C LEU A 67 -22.23 15.66 27.03
N SER A 68 -23.35 14.95 27.11
CA SER A 68 -24.54 15.39 27.86
C SER A 68 -24.26 15.45 29.37
N PHE A 69 -23.67 14.40 29.96
CA PHE A 69 -23.24 14.41 31.37
C PHE A 69 -22.26 15.55 31.66
N LEU A 70 -21.26 15.73 30.80
CA LEU A 70 -20.34 16.85 30.89
C LEU A 70 -21.13 18.17 30.90
N CYS A 71 -22.07 18.37 29.97
CA CYS A 71 -22.87 19.60 29.86
C CYS A 71 -23.85 19.84 31.01
N CYS A 72 -24.37 18.79 31.65
CA CYS A 72 -25.29 18.90 32.79
C CYS A 72 -24.57 19.19 34.11
N TRP A 73 -23.41 18.58 34.39
CA TRP A 73 -22.59 18.88 35.59
C TRP A 73 -22.04 20.31 35.63
N ARG A 74 -22.17 21.07 34.55
CA ARG A 74 -21.87 22.51 34.48
C ARG A 74 -22.61 23.37 35.53
N ARG A 75 -23.66 22.84 36.17
CA ARG A 75 -24.59 23.63 36.99
C ARG A 75 -24.37 23.53 38.50
N ASP A 76 -23.56 22.58 38.96
CA ASP A 76 -23.38 22.30 40.39
C ASP A 76 -21.93 22.50 40.90
N GLU A 77 -20.95 22.78 40.02
CA GLU A 77 -19.52 22.97 40.36
C GLU A 77 -19.06 24.45 40.44
N ASP A 78 -19.96 25.40 40.65
CA ASP A 78 -19.58 26.82 40.86
C ASP A 78 -19.00 27.09 42.26
N GLU A 79 -19.03 26.11 43.18
CA GLU A 79 -18.37 26.16 44.50
C GLU A 79 -17.44 24.95 44.72
N GLU A 80 -16.20 25.24 45.12
CA GLU A 80 -15.18 24.32 45.68
C GLU A 80 -14.65 23.12 44.84
N SER A 81 -13.52 23.30 44.14
CA SER A 81 -12.26 22.64 44.55
C SER A 81 -11.04 22.95 43.65
N LYS A 82 -9.85 23.04 44.27
CA LYS A 82 -8.58 23.35 43.57
C LYS A 82 -7.96 22.10 42.92
N LYS A 83 -7.87 22.11 41.58
CA LYS A 83 -6.87 21.43 40.70
C LYS A 83 -6.28 20.08 41.18
N PRO A 84 -6.71 18.98 40.53
CA PRO A 84 -5.75 18.03 39.95
C PRO A 84 -6.00 17.70 38.46
N ASN A 85 -7.15 18.09 37.89
CA ASN A 85 -7.67 17.55 36.62
C ASN A 85 -6.99 18.02 35.31
N SER A 86 -6.01 18.92 35.37
CA SER A 86 -5.31 19.43 34.17
C SER A 86 -4.42 18.35 33.51
N CYS A 87 -3.74 17.54 34.33
CA CYS A 87 -2.80 16.52 33.87
C CYS A 87 -3.50 15.42 33.03
N CYS A 88 -4.70 15.01 33.43
CA CYS A 88 -5.48 13.98 32.73
C CYS A 88 -5.80 14.36 31.28
N VAL A 89 -6.16 15.63 31.04
CA VAL A 89 -6.51 16.11 29.69
C VAL A 89 -5.28 16.12 28.77
N THR A 90 -4.13 16.60 29.24
CA THR A 90 -2.90 16.60 28.42
C THR A 90 -2.42 15.20 28.10
N TRP A 91 -2.46 14.26 29.05
CA TRP A 91 -2.13 12.85 28.78
C TRP A 91 -3.10 12.19 27.80
N SER A 92 -4.41 12.45 27.90
CA SER A 92 -5.39 11.91 26.95
C SER A 92 -5.19 12.41 25.52
N ALA A 93 -4.80 13.68 25.34
CA ALA A 93 -4.49 14.24 24.03
C ALA A 93 -3.18 13.70 23.43
N VAL A 94 -2.14 13.52 24.25
CA VAL A 94 -0.87 12.89 23.83
C VAL A 94 -1.10 11.43 23.45
N ALA A 95 -1.90 10.69 24.22
CA ALA A 95 -2.26 9.31 23.91
C ALA A 95 -3.06 9.21 22.59
N ALA A 96 -4.06 10.08 22.38
CA ALA A 96 -4.81 10.12 21.13
C ALA A 96 -3.90 10.43 19.93
N GLY A 97 -3.04 11.44 20.02
CA GLY A 97 -2.11 11.80 18.94
C GLY A 97 -1.10 10.69 18.61
N LEU A 98 -0.56 10.02 19.63
CA LEU A 98 0.34 8.87 19.43
C LEU A 98 -0.40 7.69 18.79
N LEU A 99 -1.66 7.45 19.18
CA LEU A 99 -2.50 6.41 18.59
C LEU A 99 -2.84 6.73 17.12
N THR A 100 -3.13 7.99 16.78
CA THR A 100 -3.30 8.42 15.38
C THR A 100 -2.01 8.26 14.57
N CYS A 101 -0.83 8.57 15.12
CA CYS A 101 0.44 8.34 14.43
C CYS A 101 0.68 6.85 14.13
N ILE A 102 0.36 5.95 15.07
CA ILE A 102 0.44 4.50 14.84
C ILE A 102 -0.60 4.09 13.79
N ALA A 103 -1.85 4.55 13.90
CA ALA A 103 -2.91 4.26 12.95
C ALA A 103 -2.50 4.65 11.52
N VAL A 104 -2.03 5.88 11.32
CA VAL A 104 -1.59 6.38 10.01
C VAL A 104 -0.42 5.55 9.45
N GLY A 105 0.56 5.17 10.28
CA GLY A 105 1.66 4.30 9.84
C GLY A 105 1.19 2.91 9.40
N VAL A 106 0.31 2.28 10.18
CA VAL A 106 -0.31 0.98 9.84
C VAL A 106 -1.18 1.07 8.58
N GLY A 107 -1.94 2.16 8.43
CA GLY A 107 -2.80 2.38 7.28
C GLY A 107 -2.02 2.64 5.98
N PHE A 108 -0.91 3.38 6.04
CA PHE A 108 -0.01 3.53 4.89
C PHE A 108 0.59 2.18 4.46
N TYR A 109 1.00 1.34 5.42
CA TYR A 109 1.50 0.00 5.15
C TYR A 109 0.43 -0.87 4.48
N GLY A 110 -0.72 -1.05 5.12
CA GLY A 110 -1.83 -1.85 4.58
C GLY A 110 -2.34 -1.36 3.22
N ASN A 111 -2.35 -0.03 3.00
CA ASN A 111 -2.76 0.53 1.71
C ASN A 111 -1.78 0.23 0.57
N SER A 112 -0.47 0.13 0.86
CA SER A 112 0.56 -0.25 -0.12
C SER A 112 0.49 -1.75 -0.41
N GLU A 113 0.52 -2.60 0.63
CA GLU A 113 0.49 -4.06 0.48
C GLU A 113 -0.77 -4.53 -0.30
N THR A 114 -1.94 -3.93 -0.01
CA THR A 114 -3.16 -4.21 -0.78
C THR A 114 -3.00 -3.87 -2.26
N ASN A 115 -2.41 -2.71 -2.57
CA ASN A 115 -2.19 -2.24 -3.93
C ASN A 115 -1.18 -3.12 -4.68
N ASP A 116 -0.11 -3.53 -4.00
CA ASP A 116 0.96 -4.32 -4.61
C ASP A 116 0.47 -5.76 -4.89
N GLY A 117 -0.32 -6.34 -3.99
CA GLY A 117 -1.02 -7.61 -4.20
C GLY A 117 -2.04 -7.59 -5.36
N VAL A 118 -2.84 -6.52 -5.47
CA VAL A 118 -3.79 -6.34 -6.58
C VAL A 118 -3.07 -5.99 -7.90
N TYR A 119 -1.95 -5.28 -7.85
CA TYR A 119 -1.08 -5.06 -9.01
C TYR A 119 -0.54 -6.40 -9.54
N GLN A 120 -0.07 -7.29 -8.67
CA GLN A 120 0.39 -8.63 -9.06
C GLN A 120 -0.73 -9.48 -9.69
N LEU A 121 -1.97 -9.42 -9.16
CA LEU A 121 -3.15 -10.02 -9.81
C LEU A 121 -3.37 -9.47 -11.22
N THR A 122 -3.51 -8.15 -11.35
CA THR A 122 -3.87 -7.52 -12.64
C THR A 122 -2.78 -7.73 -13.69
N TYR A 123 -1.50 -7.66 -13.29
CA TYR A 123 -0.36 -8.01 -14.15
C TYR A 123 -0.43 -9.46 -14.66
N SER A 124 -0.70 -10.42 -13.76
CA SER A 124 -0.85 -11.83 -14.13
C SER A 124 -2.05 -12.09 -15.05
N LEU A 125 -3.17 -11.40 -14.83
CA LEU A 125 -4.34 -11.46 -15.73
C LEU A 125 -4.01 -10.91 -17.13
N TYR A 126 -3.23 -9.83 -17.23
CA TYR A 126 -2.77 -9.33 -18.53
C TYR A 126 -1.79 -10.29 -19.22
N ASN A 127 -0.86 -10.92 -18.50
CA ASN A 127 0.05 -11.94 -19.05
C ASN A 127 -0.70 -13.18 -19.55
N ALA A 128 -1.67 -13.66 -18.78
CA ALA A 128 -2.57 -14.75 -19.18
C ALA A 128 -3.36 -14.38 -20.44
N ASN A 129 -3.97 -13.20 -20.49
CA ASN A 129 -4.69 -12.71 -21.68
C ASN A 129 -3.78 -12.57 -22.91
N ASN A 130 -2.54 -12.09 -22.73
CA ASN A 130 -1.56 -11.98 -23.81
C ASN A 130 -1.10 -13.35 -24.32
N SER A 131 -0.95 -14.33 -23.43
CA SER A 131 -0.61 -15.72 -23.79
C SER A 131 -1.76 -16.37 -24.58
N LEU A 132 -3.01 -16.20 -24.14
CA LEU A 132 -4.20 -16.69 -24.83
C LEU A 132 -4.37 -16.03 -26.21
N GLY A 133 -4.23 -14.70 -26.29
CA GLY A 133 -4.26 -13.97 -27.57
C GLY A 133 -3.09 -14.30 -28.50
N GLY A 134 -1.92 -14.64 -27.94
CA GLY A 134 -0.78 -15.14 -28.69
C GLY A 134 -1.04 -16.51 -29.33
N VAL A 135 -1.72 -17.41 -28.63
CA VAL A 135 -2.16 -18.70 -29.20
C VAL A 135 -3.12 -18.48 -30.36
N ASP A 136 -4.16 -17.67 -30.15
CA ASP A 136 -5.19 -17.41 -31.16
C ASP A 136 -4.64 -16.77 -32.44
N SER A 137 -3.87 -15.68 -32.30
CA SER A 137 -3.21 -15.01 -33.44
C SER A 137 -2.37 -15.99 -34.26
N LEU A 138 -1.61 -16.85 -33.57
CA LEU A 138 -0.68 -17.78 -34.18
C LEU A 138 -1.38 -18.97 -34.86
N VAL A 139 -2.51 -19.43 -34.31
CA VAL A 139 -3.41 -20.40 -34.94
C VAL A 139 -4.04 -19.81 -36.19
N THR A 140 -4.57 -18.59 -36.11
CA THR A 140 -5.22 -17.87 -37.22
C THR A 140 -4.25 -17.58 -38.37
N ASP A 141 -3.07 -17.04 -38.08
CA ASP A 141 -2.04 -16.77 -39.10
C ASP A 141 -1.55 -18.06 -39.78
N THR A 142 -1.30 -19.12 -39.01
CA THR A 142 -0.87 -20.42 -39.55
C THR A 142 -1.96 -21.04 -40.43
N MET A 143 -3.23 -21.00 -39.98
CA MET A 143 -4.36 -21.49 -40.76
C MET A 143 -4.54 -20.66 -42.04
N GLY A 144 -4.38 -19.34 -41.98
CA GLY A 144 -4.39 -18.44 -43.14
C GLY A 144 -3.31 -18.82 -44.16
N ASN A 145 -2.07 -18.97 -43.71
CA ASN A 145 -0.92 -19.36 -44.55
C ASN A 145 -1.13 -20.72 -45.23
N MET A 146 -1.68 -21.73 -44.52
CA MET A 146 -1.98 -23.05 -45.08
C MET A 146 -3.18 -23.03 -46.04
N ARG A 147 -4.21 -22.23 -45.74
CA ARG A 147 -5.47 -22.23 -46.49
C ARG A 147 -5.44 -21.36 -47.74
N THR A 148 -4.77 -20.21 -47.71
CA THR A 148 -4.73 -19.27 -48.85
C THR A 148 -3.37 -19.21 -49.50
N GLY A 149 -2.30 -18.96 -48.74
CA GLY A 149 -0.94 -18.82 -49.26
C GLY A 149 -0.44 -20.08 -49.97
N LEU A 150 -0.51 -21.23 -49.28
CA LEU A 150 -0.09 -22.51 -49.85
C LEU A 150 -0.98 -22.93 -51.04
N GLN A 151 -2.30 -22.78 -50.96
CA GLN A 151 -3.20 -23.14 -52.07
C GLN A 151 -2.92 -22.32 -53.33
N GLN A 152 -2.56 -21.03 -53.21
CA GLN A 152 -2.18 -20.20 -54.37
C GLN A 152 -0.91 -20.70 -55.07
N HIS A 153 0.13 -21.07 -54.32
CA HIS A 153 1.35 -21.63 -54.90
C HIS A 153 1.11 -23.04 -55.48
N LEU A 154 0.36 -23.91 -54.80
CA LEU A 154 0.02 -25.24 -55.30
C LEU A 154 -0.78 -25.17 -56.60
N ALA A 155 -1.77 -24.28 -56.71
CA ALA A 155 -2.58 -24.12 -57.92
C ALA A 155 -1.74 -23.69 -59.14
N ARG A 156 -0.77 -22.79 -58.96
CA ARG A 156 0.15 -22.39 -60.04
C ARG A 156 1.13 -23.51 -60.40
N LEU A 157 1.61 -24.27 -59.42
CA LEU A 157 2.47 -25.43 -59.67
C LEU A 157 1.73 -26.57 -60.38
N ASP A 158 0.43 -26.75 -60.15
CA ASP A 158 -0.41 -27.75 -60.84
C ASP A 158 -0.50 -27.44 -62.35
N GLU A 159 -0.63 -26.16 -62.72
CA GLU A 159 -0.56 -25.70 -64.11
C GLU A 159 0.82 -25.95 -64.75
N ILE A 160 1.92 -25.60 -64.04
CA ILE A 160 3.29 -25.79 -64.54
C ILE A 160 3.64 -27.28 -64.70
N PHE A 161 3.22 -28.12 -63.75
CA PHE A 161 3.50 -29.56 -63.75
C PHE A 161 2.43 -30.42 -64.45
N ALA A 162 1.45 -29.84 -65.14
CA ALA A 162 0.37 -30.57 -65.81
C ALA A 162 0.84 -31.70 -66.76
N THR A 163 2.08 -31.65 -67.26
CA THR A 163 2.71 -32.69 -68.12
C THR A 163 3.40 -33.82 -67.33
N ARG A 164 3.51 -33.71 -66.01
CA ARG A 164 4.19 -34.61 -65.07
C ARG A 164 3.24 -35.03 -63.94
N GLY A 165 2.47 -36.09 -64.19
CA GLY A 165 1.48 -36.61 -63.24
C GLY A 165 2.07 -37.04 -61.89
N ASP A 166 3.34 -37.42 -61.86
CA ASP A 166 4.13 -37.71 -60.66
C ASP A 166 4.31 -36.47 -59.76
N TYR A 167 4.67 -35.32 -60.33
CA TYR A 167 4.78 -34.07 -59.56
C TYR A 167 3.40 -33.56 -59.11
N VAL A 168 2.38 -33.65 -59.97
CA VAL A 168 0.98 -33.31 -59.63
C VAL A 168 0.47 -34.16 -58.46
N GLN A 169 0.82 -35.45 -58.40
CA GLN A 169 0.49 -36.31 -57.26
C GLN A 169 1.15 -35.83 -55.97
N THR A 170 2.41 -35.38 -56.02
CA THR A 170 3.10 -34.76 -54.87
C THR A 170 2.43 -33.46 -54.42
N LEU A 171 1.99 -32.59 -55.34
CA LEU A 171 1.26 -31.36 -54.99
C LEU A 171 -0.05 -31.67 -54.24
N ARG A 172 -0.83 -32.64 -54.73
CA ARG A 172 -2.08 -33.08 -54.08
C ARG A 172 -1.83 -33.69 -52.70
N PHE A 173 -0.73 -34.43 -52.53
CA PHE A 173 -0.34 -34.95 -51.22
C PHE A 173 0.06 -33.85 -50.23
N MET A 174 0.73 -32.78 -50.69
CA MET A 174 0.98 -31.60 -49.86
C MET A 174 -0.32 -30.88 -49.47
N GLN A 175 -1.29 -30.77 -50.38
CA GLN A 175 -2.60 -30.21 -50.05
C GLN A 175 -3.32 -31.03 -48.96
N GLN A 176 -3.31 -32.36 -49.05
CA GLN A 176 -3.86 -33.24 -48.01
C GLN A 176 -3.14 -33.08 -46.66
N MET A 177 -1.82 -32.84 -46.65
CA MET A 177 -1.07 -32.56 -45.43
C MET A 177 -1.42 -31.19 -44.84
N ALA A 178 -1.65 -30.17 -45.66
CA ALA A 178 -2.12 -28.86 -45.21
C ALA A 178 -3.54 -28.92 -44.64
N ASP A 179 -4.45 -29.65 -45.28
CA ASP A 179 -5.81 -29.89 -44.76
C ASP A 179 -5.78 -30.63 -43.41
N ASN A 180 -4.85 -31.57 -43.24
CA ASN A 180 -4.61 -32.23 -41.94
C ASN A 180 -4.11 -31.24 -40.87
N VAL A 181 -3.19 -30.32 -41.21
CA VAL A 181 -2.73 -29.26 -40.29
C VAL A 181 -3.89 -28.36 -39.88
N ILE A 182 -4.66 -27.84 -40.85
CA ILE A 182 -5.83 -27.00 -40.60
C ILE A 182 -6.82 -27.74 -39.68
N LYS A 183 -7.06 -29.03 -39.92
CA LYS A 183 -7.94 -29.85 -39.07
C LYS A 183 -7.42 -30.05 -37.64
N GLN A 184 -6.10 -30.11 -37.41
CA GLN A 184 -5.55 -30.16 -36.05
C GLN A 184 -5.67 -28.81 -35.35
N LEU A 185 -5.44 -27.71 -36.07
CA LEU A 185 -5.56 -26.35 -35.53
C LEU A 185 -7.01 -26.00 -35.16
N LEU A 186 -7.98 -26.36 -36.01
CA LEU A 186 -9.43 -26.29 -35.70
C LEU A 186 -9.88 -27.27 -34.59
N GLY A 187 -9.02 -28.20 -34.19
CA GLY A 187 -9.25 -29.12 -33.07
C GLY A 187 -8.68 -28.63 -31.74
N LEU A 188 -7.94 -27.52 -31.75
CA LEU A 188 -7.64 -26.77 -30.54
C LEU A 188 -8.92 -26.06 -30.07
N PRO A 189 -9.16 -25.89 -28.76
CA PRO A 189 -10.29 -25.10 -28.28
C PRO A 189 -10.16 -23.68 -28.81
N GLU A 190 -11.29 -23.08 -29.22
CA GLU A 190 -11.39 -21.65 -29.51
C GLU A 190 -11.23 -20.88 -28.19
N LEU A 191 -9.97 -20.62 -27.84
CA LEU A 191 -9.57 -19.89 -26.64
C LEU A 191 -10.06 -18.43 -26.67
N GLU A 192 -10.61 -17.98 -27.80
CA GLU A 192 -11.31 -16.71 -27.98
C GLU A 192 -12.71 -16.71 -27.32
N GLU A 193 -13.50 -17.79 -27.38
CA GLU A 193 -14.74 -17.87 -26.57
C GLU A 193 -14.40 -18.07 -25.09
N ALA A 194 -13.33 -18.83 -24.80
CA ALA A 194 -12.79 -19.02 -23.45
C ALA A 194 -12.23 -17.74 -22.82
N LYS A 195 -12.08 -16.68 -23.63
CA LYS A 195 -11.75 -15.32 -23.24
C LYS A 195 -12.97 -14.66 -22.59
N VAL A 196 -13.43 -15.24 -21.47
CA VAL A 196 -13.93 -14.43 -20.35
C VAL A 196 -12.93 -13.30 -20.23
N ASP A 197 -13.35 -12.06 -20.46
CA ASP A 197 -12.42 -11.01 -20.86
C ASP A 197 -11.49 -10.62 -19.69
N LEU A 198 -10.38 -11.35 -19.55
CA LEU A 198 -9.38 -11.22 -18.50
C LEU A 198 -8.80 -9.81 -18.48
N ALA A 199 -8.72 -9.15 -19.65
CA ALA A 199 -8.30 -7.76 -19.76
C ALA A 199 -9.37 -6.81 -19.19
N SER A 200 -10.66 -7.05 -19.42
CA SER A 200 -11.74 -6.29 -18.77
C SER A 200 -11.80 -6.51 -17.24
N VAL A 201 -11.54 -7.74 -16.77
CA VAL A 201 -11.47 -8.05 -15.33
C VAL A 201 -10.26 -7.34 -14.71
N ALA A 202 -9.12 -7.35 -15.39
CA ALA A 202 -7.93 -6.62 -14.95
C ALA A 202 -8.13 -5.09 -14.96
N ASP A 203 -8.74 -4.51 -16.00
CA ASP A 203 -9.04 -3.08 -16.09
C ASP A 203 -10.04 -2.64 -15.00
N LEU A 204 -11.13 -3.39 -14.82
CA LEU A 204 -12.12 -3.12 -13.79
C LEU A 204 -11.49 -3.20 -12.39
N THR A 205 -10.69 -4.23 -12.13
CA THR A 205 -10.00 -4.42 -10.84
C THR A 205 -8.98 -3.31 -10.59
N SER A 206 -8.13 -3.00 -11.57
CA SER A 206 -7.14 -1.91 -11.51
C SER A 206 -7.80 -0.56 -11.27
N LYS A 207 -8.93 -0.29 -11.93
CA LYS A 207 -9.71 0.93 -11.76
C LYS A 207 -10.36 1.04 -10.38
N ILE A 208 -10.94 -0.05 -9.85
CA ILE A 208 -11.49 -0.08 -8.49
C ILE A 208 -10.36 0.16 -7.47
N GLU A 209 -9.22 -0.51 -7.66
CA GLU A 209 -8.06 -0.41 -6.78
C GLU A 209 -7.46 1.01 -6.78
N TYR A 210 -7.32 1.65 -7.94
CA TYR A 210 -6.87 3.04 -8.03
C TYR A 210 -7.73 3.99 -7.17
N TYR A 211 -9.06 3.84 -7.21
CA TYR A 211 -9.94 4.65 -6.37
C TYR A 211 -9.88 4.25 -4.89
N ARG A 212 -9.76 2.95 -4.57
CA ARG A 212 -9.59 2.45 -3.19
C ARG A 212 -8.32 3.04 -2.57
N TRP A 213 -7.17 2.85 -3.22
CA TRP A 213 -5.86 3.33 -2.81
C TRP A 213 -5.85 4.85 -2.62
N LEU A 214 -6.41 5.61 -3.57
CA LEU A 214 -6.49 7.06 -3.49
C LEU A 214 -7.41 7.53 -2.34
N THR A 215 -8.52 6.84 -2.10
CA THR A 215 -9.45 7.17 -1.01
C THR A 215 -8.80 6.96 0.36
N TYR A 216 -8.08 5.84 0.55
CA TYR A 216 -7.31 5.62 1.79
C TYR A 216 -6.15 6.61 1.94
N LEU A 217 -5.42 6.93 0.88
CA LEU A 217 -4.37 7.94 0.91
C LEU A 217 -4.92 9.31 1.38
N LEU A 218 -6.07 9.73 0.86
CA LEU A 218 -6.74 10.97 1.27
C LEU A 218 -7.24 10.92 2.72
N LEU A 219 -7.77 9.77 3.17
CA LEU A 219 -8.21 9.58 4.55
C LEU A 219 -7.04 9.64 5.55
N LEU A 220 -5.90 9.00 5.23
CA LEU A 220 -4.68 9.03 6.06
C LEU A 220 -4.10 10.45 6.17
N ILE A 221 -4.12 11.22 5.07
CA ILE A 221 -3.70 12.63 5.06
C ILE A 221 -4.66 13.49 5.90
N LEU A 222 -5.97 13.26 5.77
CA LEU A 222 -7.00 13.96 6.56
C LEU A 222 -6.82 13.73 8.06
N ASP A 223 -6.60 12.48 8.47
CA ASP A 223 -6.38 12.09 9.86
C ASP A 223 -5.13 12.76 10.46
N LEU A 224 -4.02 12.77 9.71
CA LEU A 224 -2.78 13.43 10.11
C LEU A 224 -2.99 14.96 10.26
N ILE A 225 -3.69 15.60 9.32
CA ILE A 225 -3.99 17.03 9.37
C ILE A 225 -4.85 17.38 10.59
N ILE A 226 -5.92 16.61 10.85
CA ILE A 226 -6.80 16.86 12.01
C ILE A 226 -6.03 16.66 13.31
N CYS A 227 -5.19 15.62 13.41
CA CYS A 227 -4.34 15.40 14.57
C CYS A 227 -3.39 16.58 14.83
N LEU A 228 -2.67 17.06 13.80
CA LEU A 228 -1.75 18.19 13.91
C LEU A 228 -2.47 19.50 14.29
N LEU A 229 -3.62 19.77 13.68
CA LEU A 229 -4.43 20.95 13.96
C LEU A 229 -5.11 20.89 15.33
N ALA A 230 -5.51 19.72 15.81
CA ALA A 230 -6.01 19.52 17.17
C ALA A 230 -4.91 19.76 18.21
N CYS A 231 -3.70 19.20 18.00
CA CYS A 231 -2.53 19.48 18.83
C CYS A 231 -2.16 20.98 18.83
N LEU A 232 -2.21 21.64 17.67
CA LEU A 232 -2.01 23.10 17.58
C LEU A 232 -3.11 23.89 18.31
N GLY A 233 -4.37 23.46 18.21
CA GLY A 233 -5.51 24.04 18.92
C GLY A 233 -5.36 23.96 20.43
N LEU A 234 -4.88 22.83 20.95
CA LEU A 234 -4.55 22.64 22.37
C LEU A 234 -3.36 23.51 22.80
N ALA A 235 -2.28 23.54 22.01
CA ALA A 235 -1.07 24.31 22.31
C ALA A 235 -1.28 25.83 22.27
N LYS A 236 -2.10 26.32 21.32
CA LYS A 236 -2.49 27.74 21.20
C LYS A 236 -3.73 28.11 22.00
N GLN A 237 -4.40 27.14 22.62
CA GLN A 237 -5.63 27.33 23.38
C GLN A 237 -6.75 28.04 22.59
N SER A 238 -6.78 27.80 21.27
CA SER A 238 -7.71 28.47 20.36
C SER A 238 -9.07 27.76 20.32
N ARG A 239 -10.10 28.41 20.88
CA ARG A 239 -11.46 27.88 20.93
C ARG A 239 -12.01 27.56 19.53
N TRP A 240 -11.85 28.47 18.57
CA TRP A 240 -12.35 28.29 17.20
C TRP A 240 -11.72 27.10 16.49
N LEU A 241 -10.39 26.92 16.62
CA LEU A 241 -9.68 25.80 16.00
C LEU A 241 -10.06 24.46 16.62
N LEU A 242 -10.24 24.40 17.95
CA LEU A 242 -10.70 23.20 18.64
C LEU A 242 -12.14 22.81 18.26
N THR A 243 -13.04 23.78 18.12
CA THR A 243 -14.42 23.52 17.68
C THR A 243 -14.48 23.03 16.23
N THR A 244 -13.69 23.58 15.30
CA THR A 244 -13.68 23.07 13.92
C THR A 244 -13.09 21.67 13.84
N MET A 245 -11.98 21.40 14.56
CA MET A 245 -11.42 20.05 14.62
C MET A 245 -12.35 19.03 15.27
N MET A 246 -13.23 19.44 16.19
CA MET A 246 -14.26 18.55 16.74
C MET A 246 -15.27 18.11 15.67
N VAL A 247 -15.69 19.01 14.77
CA VAL A 247 -16.61 18.66 13.66
C VAL A 247 -15.93 17.72 12.67
N PHE A 248 -14.69 18.02 12.27
CA PHE A 248 -13.93 17.15 11.37
C PHE A 248 -13.60 15.79 12.02
N GLY A 249 -13.33 15.74 13.33
CA GLY A 249 -13.10 14.49 14.07
C GLY A 249 -14.33 13.59 14.18
N VAL A 250 -15.55 14.14 14.19
CA VAL A 250 -16.78 13.34 14.07
C VAL A 250 -16.93 12.81 12.65
N LEU A 251 -16.58 13.60 11.63
CA LEU A 251 -16.60 13.15 10.23
C LEU A 251 -15.60 12.01 10.00
N THR A 252 -14.35 12.13 10.45
CA THR A 252 -13.36 11.04 10.31
C THR A 252 -13.73 9.83 11.15
N LEU A 253 -14.29 9.98 12.35
CA LEU A 253 -14.84 8.86 13.11
C LEU A 253 -15.89 8.09 12.30
N ILE A 254 -16.83 8.77 11.64
CA ILE A 254 -17.82 8.12 10.76
C ILE A 254 -17.11 7.42 9.60
N LEU A 255 -16.16 8.09 8.93
CA LEU A 255 -15.40 7.51 7.82
C LEU A 255 -14.63 6.25 8.25
N SER A 256 -13.94 6.26 9.39
CA SER A 256 -13.21 5.12 9.96
C SER A 256 -14.11 3.92 10.28
N TRP A 257 -15.35 4.15 10.71
CA TRP A 257 -16.30 3.06 10.92
C TRP A 257 -16.88 2.54 9.60
N THR A 258 -17.07 3.39 8.59
CA THR A 258 -17.52 2.95 7.26
C THR A 258 -16.42 2.19 6.50
N SER A 259 -15.15 2.60 6.62
CA SER A 259 -14.01 1.86 6.06
C SER A 259 -13.90 0.49 6.73
N LEU A 260 -13.98 0.40 8.07
CA LEU A 260 -13.96 -0.89 8.78
C LEU A 260 -15.05 -1.86 8.28
N GLY A 261 -16.26 -1.36 8.00
CA GLY A 261 -17.34 -2.18 7.46
C GLY A 261 -17.05 -2.69 6.04
N ALA A 262 -16.47 -1.84 5.19
CA ALA A 262 -16.10 -2.19 3.82
C ALA A 262 -14.88 -3.13 3.78
N ASP A 263 -13.85 -2.86 4.58
CA ASP A 263 -12.64 -3.69 4.73
C ASP A 263 -13.01 -5.09 5.23
N LEU A 264 -13.87 -5.20 6.25
CA LEU A 264 -14.29 -6.49 6.79
C LEU A 264 -15.11 -7.30 5.78
N ALA A 265 -16.05 -6.68 5.07
CA ALA A 265 -16.82 -7.34 4.02
C ALA A 265 -15.92 -7.79 2.86
N THR A 266 -14.94 -6.97 2.48
CA THR A 266 -13.96 -7.29 1.43
C THR A 266 -13.06 -8.44 1.87
N ALA A 267 -12.49 -8.38 3.07
CA ALA A 267 -11.57 -9.39 3.61
C ALA A 267 -12.23 -10.78 3.78
N VAL A 268 -13.49 -10.84 4.23
CA VAL A 268 -14.22 -12.11 4.29
C VAL A 268 -14.54 -12.63 2.90
N GLY A 269 -15.06 -11.77 2.00
CA GLY A 269 -15.41 -12.17 0.63
C GLY A 269 -14.21 -12.67 -0.19
N THR A 270 -13.06 -11.98 -0.11
CA THR A 270 -11.82 -12.45 -0.75
C THR A 270 -11.28 -13.71 -0.08
N SER A 271 -11.41 -13.85 1.24
CA SER A 271 -10.98 -15.07 1.94
C SER A 271 -11.78 -16.30 1.54
N ASP A 272 -13.10 -16.17 1.34
CA ASP A 272 -13.94 -17.26 0.86
C ASP A 272 -13.50 -17.74 -0.53
N PHE A 273 -13.15 -16.80 -1.42
CA PHE A 273 -12.56 -17.12 -2.73
C PHE A 273 -11.21 -17.85 -2.55
N CYS A 274 -10.33 -17.29 -1.72
CA CYS A 274 -8.99 -17.80 -1.47
C CYS A 274 -8.93 -19.20 -0.81
N VAL A 275 -10.01 -19.70 -0.19
CA VAL A 275 -10.10 -21.07 0.35
C VAL A 275 -10.29 -22.13 -0.74
N SER A 276 -10.98 -21.82 -1.84
CA SER A 276 -11.09 -22.71 -3.00
C SER A 276 -11.29 -21.95 -4.32
N PRO A 277 -10.24 -21.28 -4.84
CA PRO A 277 -10.32 -20.49 -6.07
C PRO A 277 -10.49 -21.37 -7.32
N ASP A 278 -9.97 -22.59 -7.27
CA ASP A 278 -10.09 -23.62 -8.29
C ASP A 278 -11.55 -23.92 -8.65
N LYS A 279 -12.42 -24.10 -7.65
CA LYS A 279 -13.85 -24.35 -7.84
C LYS A 279 -14.55 -23.18 -8.55
N PHE A 280 -14.18 -21.94 -8.21
CA PHE A 280 -14.76 -20.76 -8.85
C PHE A 280 -14.34 -20.69 -10.32
N ILE A 281 -13.06 -20.87 -10.63
CA ILE A 281 -12.54 -20.85 -12.01
C ILE A 281 -13.16 -21.99 -12.84
N MET A 282 -13.25 -23.20 -12.28
CA MET A 282 -13.92 -24.33 -12.94
C MET A 282 -15.43 -24.11 -13.15
N SER A 283 -16.08 -23.29 -12.30
CA SER A 283 -17.48 -22.89 -12.49
C SER A 283 -17.62 -21.87 -13.62
N GLN A 284 -16.79 -20.81 -13.63
CA GLN A 284 -16.86 -19.76 -14.65
C GLN A 284 -16.46 -20.24 -16.06
N THR A 285 -15.56 -21.21 -16.17
CA THR A 285 -15.13 -21.78 -17.46
C THR A 285 -16.05 -22.90 -17.98
N LYS A 286 -17.08 -23.26 -17.21
CA LYS A 286 -17.96 -24.40 -17.49
C LYS A 286 -18.79 -24.18 -18.75
N GLY A 287 -18.62 -25.07 -19.72
CA GLY A 287 -19.34 -25.03 -21.00
C GLY A 287 -18.60 -24.27 -22.11
N VAL A 288 -17.48 -23.60 -21.77
CA VAL A 288 -16.62 -22.90 -22.73
C VAL A 288 -15.31 -23.64 -22.95
N ILE A 289 -14.71 -24.17 -21.86
CA ILE A 289 -13.53 -25.05 -21.93
C ILE A 289 -13.88 -26.43 -21.36
N THR A 290 -13.36 -27.50 -21.97
CA THR A 290 -13.40 -28.85 -21.40
C THR A 290 -12.69 -28.88 -20.04
N ALA A 291 -13.34 -29.47 -19.03
CA ALA A 291 -12.83 -29.51 -17.66
C ALA A 291 -11.40 -30.08 -17.54
N ASP A 292 -11.03 -31.05 -18.39
CA ASP A 292 -9.70 -31.65 -18.44
C ASP A 292 -8.59 -30.64 -18.80
N ILE A 293 -8.90 -29.66 -19.65
CA ILE A 293 -7.96 -28.60 -20.08
C ILE A 293 -7.78 -27.58 -18.95
N VAL A 294 -8.88 -27.20 -18.28
CA VAL A 294 -8.83 -26.31 -17.10
C VAL A 294 -8.01 -26.97 -15.98
N HIS A 295 -8.24 -28.26 -15.73
CA HIS A 295 -7.48 -29.05 -14.75
C HIS A 295 -5.99 -29.19 -15.13
N TYR A 296 -5.66 -29.29 -16.42
CA TYR A 296 -4.27 -29.28 -16.90
C TYR A 296 -3.54 -27.98 -16.54
N TYR A 297 -4.17 -26.82 -16.74
CA TYR A 297 -3.58 -25.52 -16.40
C TYR A 297 -3.59 -25.19 -14.90
N LEU A 298 -4.65 -25.55 -14.15
CA LEU A 298 -4.74 -25.25 -12.71
C LEU A 298 -3.74 -26.06 -11.86
N TYR A 299 -3.51 -27.33 -12.20
CA TYR A 299 -2.68 -28.23 -11.38
C TYR A 299 -1.29 -28.54 -11.98
N CYS A 300 -1.09 -28.37 -13.29
CA CYS A 300 0.18 -28.51 -14.03
C CYS A 300 1.14 -29.64 -13.56
N ASN A 301 0.57 -30.78 -13.18
CA ASN A 301 1.29 -31.89 -12.56
C ASN A 301 1.96 -32.78 -13.63
N GLN A 302 3.18 -33.25 -13.37
CA GLN A 302 3.97 -34.11 -14.27
C GLN A 302 3.27 -35.43 -14.66
N THR A 303 2.27 -35.87 -13.90
CA THR A 303 1.48 -37.07 -14.21
C THR A 303 0.30 -36.80 -15.16
N LEU A 304 -0.01 -35.54 -15.47
CA LEU A 304 -1.06 -35.18 -16.43
C LEU A 304 -0.48 -35.18 -17.85
N SER A 305 -1.09 -35.94 -18.75
CA SER A 305 -0.76 -35.90 -20.18
C SER A 305 -1.21 -34.57 -20.79
N ASN A 306 -0.32 -33.88 -21.52
CA ASN A 306 -0.67 -32.66 -22.23
C ASN A 306 -1.76 -32.97 -23.30
N PRO A 307 -2.96 -32.37 -23.22
CA PRO A 307 -4.06 -32.67 -24.15
C PRO A 307 -3.74 -32.26 -25.60
N PHE A 308 -2.83 -31.31 -25.80
CA PHE A 308 -2.41 -30.80 -27.10
C PHE A 308 -1.26 -31.61 -27.74
N GLN A 309 -0.71 -32.61 -27.04
CA GLN A 309 0.44 -33.39 -27.54
C GLN A 309 0.14 -34.12 -28.86
N GLN A 310 -1.04 -34.71 -29.02
CA GLN A 310 -1.42 -35.41 -30.25
C GLN A 310 -1.64 -34.44 -31.43
N PRO A 311 -2.40 -33.33 -31.29
CA PRO A 311 -2.50 -32.29 -32.33
C PRO A 311 -1.13 -31.74 -32.75
N LEU A 312 -0.29 -31.32 -31.79
CA LEU A 312 1.02 -30.72 -32.07
C LEU A 312 1.99 -31.69 -32.76
N THR A 313 2.06 -32.95 -32.32
CA THR A 313 2.91 -33.96 -32.98
C THR A 313 2.40 -34.34 -34.38
N THR A 314 1.09 -34.27 -34.62
CA THR A 314 0.50 -34.49 -35.94
C THR A 314 0.81 -33.33 -36.88
N PHE A 315 0.67 -32.08 -36.40
CA PHE A 315 1.07 -30.88 -37.12
C PHE A 315 2.58 -30.91 -37.47
N GLN A 316 3.46 -31.22 -36.51
CA GLN A 316 4.90 -31.36 -36.74
C GLN A 316 5.23 -32.39 -37.83
N ARG A 317 4.59 -33.56 -37.80
CA ARG A 317 4.77 -34.62 -38.81
C ARG A 317 4.30 -34.17 -40.20
N SER A 318 3.19 -33.44 -40.28
CA SER A 318 2.69 -32.91 -41.55
C SER A 318 3.62 -31.85 -42.14
N LEU A 319 4.12 -30.90 -41.34
CA LEU A 319 5.10 -29.90 -41.77
C LEU A 319 6.38 -30.53 -42.32
N THR A 320 7.03 -31.37 -41.50
CA THR A 320 8.29 -32.05 -41.87
C THR A 320 8.12 -32.91 -43.13
N THR A 321 6.98 -33.57 -43.29
CA THR A 321 6.67 -34.30 -44.53
C THR A 321 6.55 -33.37 -45.74
N MET A 322 5.87 -32.23 -45.61
CA MET A 322 5.76 -31.23 -46.70
C MET A 322 7.11 -30.61 -47.06
N GLN A 323 7.97 -30.30 -46.08
CA GLN A 323 9.32 -29.80 -46.32
C GLN A 323 10.17 -30.79 -47.13
N ILE A 324 10.11 -32.08 -46.81
CA ILE A 324 10.80 -33.14 -47.58
C ILE A 324 10.30 -33.20 -49.03
N GLN A 325 8.99 -33.08 -49.26
CA GLN A 325 8.43 -33.07 -50.62
C GLN A 325 8.88 -31.84 -51.42
N ILE A 326 8.86 -30.65 -50.82
CA ILE A 326 9.34 -29.41 -51.47
C ILE A 326 10.83 -29.49 -51.78
N GLN A 327 11.66 -29.98 -50.86
CA GLN A 327 13.10 -30.13 -51.11
C GLN A 327 13.37 -31.12 -52.26
N GLY A 328 12.58 -32.20 -52.36
CA GLY A 328 12.60 -33.12 -53.51
C GLY A 328 12.22 -32.44 -54.83
N LEU A 329 11.11 -31.70 -54.86
CA LEU A 329 10.68 -30.94 -56.04
C LEU A 329 11.69 -29.85 -56.43
N LEU A 330 12.31 -29.17 -55.47
CA LEU A 330 13.35 -28.18 -55.72
C LEU A 330 14.58 -28.81 -56.39
N HIS A 331 15.00 -30.00 -55.96
CA HIS A 331 16.17 -30.67 -56.51
C HIS A 331 15.90 -31.32 -57.89
N PHE A 332 14.73 -31.93 -58.10
CA PHE A 332 14.44 -32.72 -59.30
C PHE A 332 13.57 -32.01 -60.35
N ALA A 333 12.65 -31.13 -59.95
CA ALA A 333 11.72 -30.49 -60.89
C ALA A 333 12.22 -29.13 -61.41
N VAL A 334 12.92 -28.32 -60.60
CA VAL A 334 13.45 -27.00 -61.04
C VAL A 334 14.38 -27.08 -62.26
N PRO A 335 15.29 -28.06 -62.40
CA PRO A 335 16.11 -28.20 -63.61
C PRO A 335 15.30 -28.47 -64.90
N LEU A 336 14.05 -28.94 -64.78
CA LEU A 336 13.13 -29.21 -65.89
C LEU A 336 12.13 -28.06 -66.09
N PHE A 337 11.74 -27.38 -65.01
CA PHE A 337 10.73 -26.33 -64.96
C PHE A 337 11.25 -25.13 -64.14
N PRO A 338 12.15 -24.29 -64.70
CA PRO A 338 12.76 -23.19 -63.96
C PRO A 338 11.75 -22.14 -63.48
N THR A 339 10.58 -22.04 -64.12
CA THR A 339 9.49 -21.15 -63.68
C THR A 339 8.84 -21.58 -62.36
N ALA A 340 8.97 -22.84 -61.95
CA ALA A 340 8.43 -23.36 -60.69
C ALA A 340 9.24 -22.93 -59.45
N GLU A 341 10.49 -22.49 -59.62
CA GLU A 341 11.41 -22.19 -58.52
C GLU A 341 10.84 -21.15 -57.55
N ARG A 342 10.26 -20.06 -58.07
CA ARG A 342 9.66 -18.99 -57.26
C ARG A 342 8.57 -19.52 -56.33
N ASP A 343 7.70 -20.40 -56.83
CA ASP A 343 6.55 -20.89 -56.08
C ASP A 343 6.97 -21.99 -55.09
N LEU A 344 7.93 -22.85 -55.44
CA LEU A 344 8.53 -23.82 -54.50
C LEU A 344 9.26 -23.12 -53.35
N LEU A 345 10.02 -22.05 -53.62
CA LEU A 345 10.66 -21.23 -52.58
C LEU A 345 9.63 -20.46 -51.73
N GLY A 346 8.52 -20.01 -52.35
CA GLY A 346 7.38 -19.42 -51.64
C GLY A 346 6.78 -20.39 -50.61
N ILE A 347 6.53 -21.64 -51.03
CA ILE A 347 6.06 -22.70 -50.12
C ILE A 347 7.10 -22.99 -49.03
N GLN A 348 8.39 -23.10 -49.37
CA GLN A 348 9.43 -23.32 -48.36
C GLN A 348 9.44 -22.22 -47.29
N HIS A 349 9.23 -20.95 -47.68
CA HIS A 349 9.12 -19.85 -46.74
C HIS A 349 7.89 -19.95 -45.83
N LEU A 350 6.71 -20.28 -46.39
CA LEU A 350 5.49 -20.54 -45.61
C LEU A 350 5.66 -21.70 -44.62
N LEU A 351 6.33 -22.78 -45.02
CA LEU A 351 6.60 -23.93 -44.16
C LEU A 351 7.57 -23.58 -43.02
N ASN A 352 8.64 -22.83 -43.29
CA ASN A 352 9.58 -22.38 -42.26
C ASN A 352 8.93 -21.39 -41.26
N SER A 353 8.07 -20.50 -41.75
CA SER A 353 7.25 -19.64 -40.90
C SER A 353 6.33 -20.47 -40.01
N SER A 354 5.62 -21.45 -40.59
CA SER A 354 4.71 -22.34 -39.85
C SER A 354 5.42 -23.26 -38.84
N GLU A 355 6.67 -23.65 -39.10
CA GLU A 355 7.52 -24.37 -38.14
C GLU A 355 7.89 -23.48 -36.95
N THR A 356 8.23 -22.22 -37.21
CA THR A 356 8.48 -21.21 -36.15
C THR A 356 7.22 -21.01 -35.30
N SER A 357 6.06 -20.88 -35.95
CA SER A 357 4.75 -20.80 -35.29
C SER A 357 4.44 -22.05 -34.46
N LEU A 358 4.71 -23.26 -34.96
CA LEU A 358 4.51 -24.49 -34.20
C LEU A 358 5.36 -24.51 -32.90
N HIS A 359 6.61 -24.05 -32.95
CA HIS A 359 7.46 -23.98 -31.77
C HIS A 359 6.96 -22.97 -30.72
N GLN A 360 6.52 -21.78 -31.17
CA GLN A 360 5.93 -20.77 -30.28
C GLN A 360 4.60 -21.25 -29.68
N LEU A 361 3.73 -21.86 -30.50
CA LEU A 361 2.46 -22.44 -30.07
C LEU A 361 2.66 -23.56 -29.05
N THR A 362 3.68 -24.41 -29.23
CA THR A 362 4.03 -25.47 -28.27
C THR A 362 4.47 -24.89 -26.92
N ALA A 363 5.16 -23.74 -26.91
CA ALA A 363 5.58 -23.07 -25.69
C ALA A 363 4.41 -22.39 -24.96
N LEU A 364 3.49 -21.74 -25.70
CA LEU A 364 2.31 -21.09 -25.12
C LEU A 364 1.26 -22.09 -24.59
N LEU A 365 1.20 -23.30 -25.16
CA LEU A 365 0.33 -24.39 -24.71
C LEU A 365 0.95 -25.26 -23.59
N ASP A 366 2.17 -24.98 -23.12
CA ASP A 366 2.72 -25.64 -21.91
C ASP A 366 2.00 -25.08 -20.68
N CYS A 367 1.51 -25.95 -19.79
CA CYS A 367 0.76 -25.51 -18.62
C CYS A 367 1.56 -24.56 -17.71
N ARG A 368 2.89 -24.65 -17.73
CA ARG A 368 3.78 -23.93 -16.79
C ARG A 368 3.66 -22.41 -16.85
N GLY A 369 3.43 -21.84 -18.02
CA GLY A 369 3.29 -20.38 -18.18
C GLY A 369 2.03 -19.89 -17.49
N LEU A 370 0.88 -20.38 -17.95
CA LEU A 370 -0.44 -19.98 -17.43
C LEU A 370 -0.65 -20.42 -15.96
N ASN A 371 -0.08 -21.55 -15.55
CA ASN A 371 -0.07 -21.99 -14.15
C ASN A 371 0.74 -21.05 -13.26
N LYS A 372 1.87 -20.55 -13.74
CA LYS A 372 2.64 -19.52 -13.03
C LYS A 372 1.84 -18.23 -12.89
N ASP A 373 1.24 -17.72 -13.97
CA ASP A 373 0.40 -16.51 -13.90
C ASP A 373 -0.77 -16.71 -12.91
N TYR A 374 -1.41 -17.89 -12.89
CA TYR A 374 -2.44 -18.24 -11.91
C TYR A 374 -1.91 -18.25 -10.46
N LEU A 375 -0.76 -18.88 -10.21
CA LEU A 375 -0.17 -18.93 -8.86
C LEU A 375 0.27 -17.55 -8.38
N ASP A 376 0.92 -16.75 -9.23
CA ASP A 376 1.32 -15.38 -8.92
C ASP A 376 0.08 -14.52 -8.61
N ALA A 377 -1.02 -14.68 -9.37
CA ALA A 377 -2.30 -14.02 -9.10
C ALA A 377 -2.91 -14.42 -7.74
N MET A 378 -2.93 -15.71 -7.41
CA MET A 378 -3.48 -16.19 -6.13
C MET A 378 -2.62 -15.75 -4.95
N VAL A 379 -1.29 -15.74 -5.09
CA VAL A 379 -0.38 -15.21 -4.06
C VAL A 379 -0.65 -13.72 -3.84
N GLY A 380 -0.66 -12.90 -4.90
CA GLY A 380 -0.86 -11.46 -4.78
C GLY A 380 -2.18 -11.08 -4.10
N VAL A 381 -3.30 -11.74 -4.44
CA VAL A 381 -4.59 -11.46 -3.78
C VAL A 381 -4.64 -12.01 -2.36
N CYS A 382 -4.31 -13.30 -2.17
CA CYS A 382 -4.66 -14.03 -0.96
C CYS A 382 -3.61 -13.92 0.16
N TYR A 383 -2.38 -13.54 -0.18
CA TYR A 383 -1.36 -13.16 0.80
C TYR A 383 -1.41 -11.64 0.95
N ASP A 384 -0.67 -10.92 0.11
CA ASP A 384 -0.38 -9.48 0.27
C ASP A 384 -1.66 -8.62 0.23
N GLY A 385 -2.58 -8.95 -0.68
CA GLY A 385 -3.88 -8.28 -0.82
C GLY A 385 -4.74 -8.34 0.44
N VAL A 386 -5.04 -9.54 0.95
CA VAL A 386 -5.86 -9.71 2.17
C VAL A 386 -5.11 -9.28 3.43
N GLU A 387 -3.81 -9.50 3.51
CA GLU A 387 -2.97 -9.01 4.62
C GLU A 387 -3.04 -7.46 4.70
N GLY A 388 -2.92 -6.78 3.56
CA GLY A 388 -3.10 -5.34 3.46
C GLY A 388 -4.47 -4.85 3.95
N VAL A 389 -5.56 -5.52 3.57
CA VAL A 389 -6.92 -5.19 4.03
C VAL A 389 -7.12 -5.47 5.54
N MET A 390 -6.42 -6.46 6.11
CA MET A 390 -6.40 -6.66 7.57
C MET A 390 -5.69 -5.50 8.28
N TYR A 391 -4.59 -4.98 7.72
CA TYR A 391 -3.94 -3.78 8.26
C TYR A 391 -4.80 -2.51 8.09
N LEU A 392 -5.58 -2.38 7.01
CA LEU A 392 -6.57 -1.29 6.84
C LEU A 392 -7.71 -1.37 7.86
N SER A 393 -8.18 -2.59 8.17
CA SER A 393 -9.15 -2.84 9.24
C SER A 393 -8.58 -2.42 10.61
N LEU A 394 -7.30 -2.74 10.88
CA LEU A 394 -6.61 -2.33 12.10
C LEU A 394 -6.43 -0.81 12.17
N PHE A 395 -6.04 -0.15 11.07
CA PHE A 395 -6.00 1.31 10.95
C PHE A 395 -7.36 1.91 11.31
N SER A 396 -8.44 1.42 10.70
CA SER A 396 -9.81 1.91 10.91
C SER A 396 -10.23 1.83 12.39
N ILE A 397 -9.89 0.75 13.10
CA ILE A 397 -10.14 0.60 14.56
C ILE A 397 -9.28 1.56 15.39
N LEU A 398 -7.98 1.69 15.07
CA LEU A 398 -7.06 2.59 15.78
C LEU A 398 -7.44 4.06 15.58
N ALA A 399 -7.79 4.46 14.35
CA ALA A 399 -8.27 5.80 14.02
C ALA A 399 -9.59 6.10 14.75
N ALA A 400 -10.58 5.20 14.66
CA ALA A 400 -11.86 5.37 15.36
C ALA A 400 -11.67 5.54 16.87
N SER A 401 -10.84 4.70 17.51
CA SER A 401 -10.56 4.82 18.94
C SER A 401 -9.77 6.11 19.30
N ALA A 402 -8.81 6.53 18.47
CA ALA A 402 -8.08 7.78 18.66
C ALA A 402 -9.00 9.01 18.56
N PHE A 403 -9.89 9.06 17.57
CA PHE A 403 -10.89 10.13 17.46
C PHE A 403 -11.91 10.08 18.60
N THR A 404 -12.36 8.91 19.05
CA THR A 404 -13.21 8.80 20.26
C THR A 404 -12.53 9.40 21.50
N VAL A 405 -11.23 9.11 21.73
CA VAL A 405 -10.47 9.71 22.85
C VAL A 405 -10.30 11.23 22.65
N MET A 406 -10.00 11.68 21.44
CA MET A 406 -9.84 13.10 21.10
C MET A 406 -11.13 13.88 21.33
N LEU A 407 -12.28 13.36 20.88
CA LEU A 407 -13.62 13.93 21.08
C LEU A 407 -14.04 13.93 22.56
N CYS A 408 -13.52 13.01 23.38
CA CYS A 408 -13.70 13.06 24.84
C CYS A 408 -12.82 14.13 25.53
N ALA A 409 -11.65 14.45 24.96
CA ALA A 409 -10.67 15.38 25.53
C ALA A 409 -10.89 16.85 25.15
N ILE A 410 -11.23 17.13 23.88
CA ILE A 410 -11.43 18.50 23.36
C ILE A 410 -12.48 19.29 24.20
N PRO A 411 -13.67 18.75 24.53
CA PRO A 411 -14.65 19.47 25.35
C PRO A 411 -14.15 19.81 26.77
N ARG A 412 -13.29 18.97 27.35
CA ARG A 412 -12.65 19.25 28.66
C ARG A 412 -11.64 20.39 28.55
N SER A 413 -10.81 20.39 27.49
CA SER A 413 -9.85 21.48 27.24
C SER A 413 -10.56 22.82 26.96
N LEU A 414 -11.61 22.82 26.14
CA LEU A 414 -12.43 24.01 25.85
C LEU A 414 -13.04 24.62 27.13
N ARG A 415 -13.46 23.80 28.10
CA ARG A 415 -13.93 24.27 29.41
C ARG A 415 -12.83 24.89 30.25
N GLN A 416 -11.66 24.24 30.33
CA GLN A 416 -10.51 24.77 31.08
C GLN A 416 -9.99 26.09 30.50
N ILE A 417 -10.09 26.27 29.19
CA ILE A 417 -9.82 27.55 28.52
C ILE A 417 -10.91 28.57 28.86
N ALA A 418 -12.19 28.17 28.80
CA ALA A 418 -13.30 29.07 29.06
C ALA A 418 -13.45 29.54 30.51
N SER A 419 -13.16 28.70 31.50
CA SER A 419 -13.12 29.09 32.91
C SER A 419 -11.98 30.07 33.17
N ARG A 420 -10.79 29.79 32.62
CA ARG A 420 -9.62 30.66 32.79
C ARG A 420 -9.82 32.04 32.16
N GLU A 421 -10.60 32.17 31.09
CA GLU A 421 -10.91 33.47 30.48
C GLU A 421 -11.88 34.28 31.35
N ARG A 422 -12.88 33.64 31.96
CA ARG A 422 -13.75 34.30 32.97
C ARG A 422 -12.98 34.76 34.20
N ASP A 423 -12.09 33.91 34.74
CA ASP A 423 -11.17 34.29 35.85
C ASP A 423 -10.27 35.50 35.51
N TYR A 424 -10.12 35.87 34.23
CA TYR A 424 -9.39 37.07 33.79
C TYR A 424 -10.31 38.27 33.57
N ASP A 425 -11.56 38.07 33.10
CA ASP A 425 -12.54 39.13 32.87
C ASP A 425 -13.21 39.62 34.17
N ASP A 426 -13.35 38.77 35.20
CA ASP A 426 -13.89 39.13 36.53
C ASP A 426 -12.85 39.84 37.44
N ILE A 427 -11.69 40.25 36.91
CA ILE A 427 -10.72 41.10 37.63
C ILE A 427 -11.02 42.57 37.29
N ASP A 428 -11.77 43.24 38.15
CA ASP A 428 -11.98 44.69 38.06
C ASP A 428 -10.63 45.44 37.99
N GLU A 429 -10.37 46.12 36.87
CA GLU A 429 -9.14 46.93 36.71
C GLU A 429 -9.17 48.18 37.63
N GLU A 430 -10.33 48.53 38.20
CA GLU A 430 -10.49 49.52 39.28
C GLU A 430 -10.18 49.00 40.71
N ASP A 431 -9.95 47.70 40.95
CA ASP A 431 -9.65 47.17 42.30
C ASP A 431 -8.30 47.72 42.85
N PRO A 432 -8.28 48.43 43.98
CA PRO A 432 -7.05 48.91 44.63
C PRO A 432 -6.03 47.82 45.01
N PHE A 433 -6.45 46.56 45.07
CA PHE A 433 -5.59 45.40 45.38
C PHE A 433 -5.06 44.68 44.13
N ASN A 434 -5.47 45.07 42.93
CA ASN A 434 -5.00 44.50 41.66
C ASN A 434 -3.47 44.67 41.51
N PRO A 435 -2.69 43.58 41.30
CA PRO A 435 -1.24 43.64 41.20
C PRO A 435 -0.72 44.34 39.91
N ARG A 436 -1.59 44.67 38.95
CA ARG A 436 -1.28 45.54 37.81
C ARG A 436 -1.43 47.02 38.16
N ALA A 437 -2.52 47.42 38.82
CA ALA A 437 -2.74 48.79 39.26
C ALA A 437 -1.56 49.34 40.09
N ARG A 438 -0.99 48.50 40.97
CA ARG A 438 0.23 48.81 41.75
C ARG A 438 1.47 49.15 40.91
N ARG A 439 1.58 48.69 39.66
CA ARG A 439 2.73 48.99 38.78
C ARG A 439 2.55 50.27 37.97
N MET A 440 1.31 50.73 37.79
CA MET A 440 1.01 51.99 37.09
C MET A 440 0.90 53.17 38.07
N GLY A 441 0.41 52.94 39.30
CA GLY A 441 0.34 53.96 40.35
C GLY A 441 1.71 54.42 40.90
N SER A 442 2.81 53.70 40.63
CA SER A 442 4.12 53.96 41.24
C SER A 442 4.97 55.05 40.55
N GLN A 443 4.39 55.90 39.70
CA GLN A 443 5.09 57.02 39.04
C GLN A 443 4.75 58.42 39.61
N SER A 444 4.01 58.52 40.71
CA SER A 444 3.69 59.81 41.33
C SER A 444 3.92 59.84 42.84
N ALA A 445 4.55 60.93 43.29
CA ALA A 445 4.69 61.42 44.66
C ALA A 445 5.44 60.56 45.71
N ASN A 446 6.66 61.00 46.01
CA ASN A 446 7.44 60.81 47.24
C ASN A 446 6.65 60.33 48.48
N HIS A 447 7.02 59.19 49.06
CA HIS A 447 7.18 59.08 50.52
C HIS A 447 8.16 57.98 50.94
N THR A 448 8.65 58.10 52.17
CA THR A 448 9.86 57.48 52.74
C THR A 448 9.70 56.05 53.27
N ASN A 449 10.83 55.33 53.33
CA ASN A 449 11.09 54.04 53.99
C ASN A 449 10.20 53.68 55.20
N MET A 450 9.83 52.39 55.29
CA MET A 450 9.85 51.69 56.58
C MET A 450 10.18 50.20 56.40
N HIS A 451 11.12 49.69 57.20
CA HIS A 451 11.47 48.26 57.25
C HIS A 451 10.44 47.46 58.06
N SER A 452 10.29 46.17 57.75
CA SER A 452 9.62 45.19 58.61
C SER A 452 10.54 43.99 58.85
N PHE A 453 10.68 43.60 60.11
CA PHE A 453 11.42 42.43 60.60
C PHE A 453 10.62 41.81 61.76
N CYS A 454 10.93 40.54 62.08
CA CYS A 454 10.24 39.63 63.00
C CYS A 454 8.98 38.99 62.39
N SER A 455 8.85 37.69 62.08
CA SER A 455 9.39 36.40 62.59
C SER A 455 8.56 35.71 63.70
N TYR A 456 8.18 34.45 63.44
CA TYR A 456 8.42 33.32 64.35
C TYR A 456 8.17 31.97 63.64
N SER A 457 8.98 30.96 63.94
CA SER A 457 8.76 29.55 63.54
C SER A 457 8.94 28.63 64.76
N SER A 458 8.24 27.50 64.78
CA SER A 458 7.97 26.75 66.02
C SER A 458 8.85 25.51 66.21
N SER A 459 9.67 25.56 67.27
CA SER A 459 10.13 24.48 68.16
C SER A 459 9.62 23.04 67.98
N MET A 460 10.55 22.06 67.91
CA MET A 460 10.81 21.00 68.93
C MET A 460 12.27 20.52 68.73
N GLY A 461 13.15 20.47 69.75
CA GLY A 461 13.42 19.31 70.63
C GLY A 461 14.41 18.31 69.97
N SER A 462 15.54 17.86 70.54
CA SER A 462 16.03 17.89 71.93
C SER A 462 17.50 17.39 72.07
N GLN A 463 18.27 17.90 73.05
CA GLN A 463 19.49 17.30 73.68
C GLN A 463 20.74 17.04 72.79
N ALA A 464 22.00 17.09 73.28
CA ALA A 464 22.62 17.61 74.52
C ALA A 464 24.16 17.73 74.37
N SER A 465 24.84 18.45 75.27
CA SER A 465 26.30 18.42 75.59
C SER A 465 27.31 18.87 74.50
N LEU A 466 28.46 19.53 74.75
CA LEU A 466 29.21 19.94 75.96
C LEU A 466 30.04 21.25 75.71
N HIS A 467 30.91 21.67 76.64
CA HIS A 467 31.37 23.07 76.88
C HIS A 467 32.66 23.60 76.16
N PRO A 468 32.97 24.94 76.18
CA PRO A 468 34.08 25.64 75.48
C PRO A 468 35.21 26.21 76.40
N PRO A 469 36.36 26.71 75.85
CA PRO A 469 36.68 28.16 75.69
C PRO A 469 37.05 28.54 74.21
N ALA A 470 37.36 29.77 73.73
CA ALA A 470 37.83 31.10 74.22
C ALA A 470 39.38 31.32 74.32
N PRO A 471 39.93 32.57 74.34
CA PRO A 471 39.86 33.66 73.33
C PRO A 471 41.21 34.44 73.10
N THR A 472 41.32 35.34 72.09
CA THR A 472 42.17 36.58 72.02
C THR A 472 41.95 37.27 70.64
N VAL A 473 41.76 38.59 70.41
CA VAL A 473 42.41 39.86 70.88
C VAL A 473 43.83 40.02 70.28
N SER A 474 44.26 41.05 69.54
CA SER A 474 43.66 42.33 69.07
C SER A 474 44.51 42.98 67.95
N ASN A 475 43.92 43.96 67.22
CA ASN A 475 44.53 45.15 66.57
C ASN A 475 45.93 45.08 65.93
N ASN A 476 46.02 45.52 64.65
CA ASN A 476 46.52 46.87 64.32
C ASN A 476 46.24 47.27 62.86
N ALA A 477 45.86 48.54 62.66
CA ALA A 477 45.80 49.26 61.38
C ALA A 477 47.17 49.95 61.13
N PRO A 478 47.42 50.86 60.13
CA PRO A 478 46.45 51.69 59.37
C PRO A 478 46.78 52.08 57.89
N MET A 479 45.78 52.68 57.21
CA MET A 479 45.85 53.66 56.07
C MET A 479 46.53 53.18 54.75
N SER A 480 46.20 53.69 53.55
CA SER A 480 45.67 55.00 53.11
C SER A 480 44.75 54.88 51.86
N GLU A 481 43.74 55.76 51.66
CA GLU A 481 43.66 56.84 50.62
C GLU A 481 43.58 56.37 49.14
N TYR A 482 42.79 56.91 48.19
CA TYR A 482 41.82 58.04 48.06
C TYR A 482 40.82 57.63 46.91
N MET A 483 39.52 57.96 46.90
CA MET A 483 38.90 59.18 46.29
C MET A 483 39.44 59.59 44.90
N ASN A 484 38.65 59.98 43.88
CA ASN A 484 37.19 60.22 43.74
C ASN A 484 36.82 60.46 42.25
N GLN A 485 35.55 60.28 41.82
CA GLN A 485 34.80 61.05 40.77
C GLN A 485 35.41 61.17 39.31
N THR A 486 34.73 61.48 38.19
CA THR A 486 33.34 61.85 37.79
C THR A 486 33.21 61.77 36.26
N ALA A 487 31.97 61.63 35.72
CA ALA A 487 31.50 62.24 34.44
C ALA A 487 32.17 61.83 33.10
N LEU A 488 31.61 62.04 31.89
CA LEU A 488 30.25 62.23 31.33
C LEU A 488 30.33 61.84 29.82
N PHE A 489 29.22 61.39 29.20
CA PHE A 489 28.90 61.44 27.75
C PHE A 489 29.89 60.97 26.65
N GLY A 490 29.35 60.18 25.70
CA GLY A 490 29.49 60.52 24.28
C GLY A 490 29.88 59.40 23.30
N GLY A 491 29.10 59.25 22.22
CA GLY A 491 29.60 58.78 20.92
C GLY A 491 29.53 57.28 20.62
N ASN A 492 28.47 56.86 19.92
CA ASN A 492 28.47 55.65 19.09
C ASN A 492 29.25 55.95 17.79
N PRO A 493 29.97 54.98 17.17
CA PRO A 493 29.41 54.47 15.91
C PRO A 493 29.68 52.97 15.60
N ARG A 494 28.82 52.42 14.74
CA ARG A 494 29.05 51.19 13.96
C ARG A 494 30.12 51.40 12.87
N TYR A 495 30.87 50.37 12.49
CA TYR A 495 30.70 49.65 11.19
C TYR A 495 31.68 48.45 11.01
N GLU A 496 31.14 47.37 10.44
CA GLU A 496 31.73 46.30 9.59
C GLU A 496 33.19 45.79 9.67
N ASN A 497 33.30 44.49 10.01
CA ASN A 497 33.83 43.38 9.17
C ASN A 497 35.25 43.45 8.52
N VAL A 498 36.21 42.68 9.09
CA VAL A 498 36.84 41.42 8.52
C VAL A 498 37.70 41.56 7.20
N PRO A 499 38.68 40.68 6.79
CA PRO A 499 39.26 39.39 7.30
C PRO A 499 40.84 39.24 7.24
N LEU A 500 41.31 38.00 7.57
CA LEU A 500 42.47 37.23 7.03
C LEU A 500 43.84 37.08 7.77
N ILE A 501 44.02 35.86 8.32
CA ILE A 501 45.14 34.89 8.11
C ILE A 501 46.59 35.20 8.57
N GLY A 502 47.21 34.26 9.31
CA GLY A 502 48.69 34.20 9.40
C GLY A 502 49.39 33.18 10.33
N ARG A 503 49.31 31.86 10.05
CA ARG A 503 50.30 30.78 10.43
C ARG A 503 50.53 30.40 11.92
N GLY A 504 50.79 29.10 12.18
CA GLY A 504 51.62 28.69 13.34
C GLY A 504 51.31 27.40 14.13
N SER A 505 51.06 26.24 13.50
CA SER A 505 51.07 24.90 14.17
C SER A 505 52.52 24.41 14.49
N PRO A 506 52.83 23.29 15.20
CA PRO A 506 51.99 22.12 15.56
C PRO A 506 52.30 21.52 16.99
N PRO A 507 52.32 20.19 17.32
CA PRO A 507 51.66 19.64 18.53
C PRO A 507 52.57 18.77 19.46
N PRO A 508 52.02 18.05 20.45
CA PRO A 508 51.82 16.58 20.34
C PRO A 508 50.53 16.08 21.07
N SER A 509 50.05 14.82 21.05
CA SER A 509 50.25 13.60 20.23
C SER A 509 49.08 12.61 20.49
N TYR A 510 48.86 11.64 19.60
CA TYR A 510 47.71 10.70 19.60
C TYR A 510 47.72 9.60 20.69
N SER A 511 46.52 9.04 20.96
CA SER A 511 46.28 7.60 21.22
C SER A 511 44.88 7.20 20.69
N PRO A 512 44.76 6.27 19.71
CA PRO A 512 43.49 5.92 19.08
C PRO A 512 42.95 4.53 19.47
N THR A 513 41.62 4.37 19.58
CA THR A 513 40.90 3.11 19.29
C THR A 513 39.40 3.37 19.12
N MET A 514 38.72 2.56 18.31
CA MET A 514 37.26 2.59 18.02
C MET A 514 36.69 3.82 17.28
N ARG A 515 37.01 3.95 15.99
CA ARG A 515 36.09 4.54 15.00
C ARG A 515 36.27 3.91 13.62
N ALA A 516 35.58 2.81 13.34
CA ALA A 516 35.59 2.12 12.05
C ALA A 516 34.27 1.40 11.78
N THR A 517 33.19 2.15 11.48
CA THR A 517 31.94 1.56 10.91
C THR A 517 31.04 2.55 10.14
N TYR A 518 31.52 3.76 9.82
CA TYR A 518 30.78 4.72 8.98
C TYR A 518 31.73 5.41 8.02
N LEU A 519 31.97 4.78 6.86
CA LEU A 519 32.41 5.34 5.56
C LEU A 519 32.75 4.17 4.62
N SER A 520 31.71 3.47 4.13
CA SER A 520 31.88 2.39 3.15
C SER A 520 30.63 2.12 2.29
N MET A 521 29.84 3.16 1.98
CA MET A 521 28.75 3.11 0.97
C MET A 521 28.42 4.52 0.44
N THR A 522 29.33 5.21 -0.27
CA THR A 522 29.01 6.32 -1.21
C THR A 522 30.24 6.76 -2.02
N GLU A 523 30.95 5.86 -2.73
CA GLU A 523 31.89 6.32 -3.79
C GLU A 523 32.24 5.26 -4.83
N GLU A 524 31.23 4.75 -5.56
CA GLU A 524 31.50 3.88 -6.73
C GLU A 524 30.49 4.11 -7.87
N GLN A 525 30.24 5.38 -8.21
CA GLN A 525 29.46 5.72 -9.40
C GLN A 525 29.90 7.04 -10.04
N ASN A 526 31.15 7.10 -10.55
CA ASN A 526 31.47 7.99 -11.68
C ASN A 526 32.79 7.64 -12.40
N ARG A 527 32.71 7.55 -13.74
CA ARG A 527 33.80 7.53 -14.74
C ARG A 527 34.74 6.31 -14.79
N HIS A 528 34.51 5.42 -15.76
CA HIS A 528 35.21 5.46 -17.07
C HIS A 528 34.91 4.21 -17.92
N LEU A 529 34.34 4.39 -19.13
CA LEU A 529 35.01 4.00 -20.38
C LEU A 529 34.32 4.65 -21.58
N GLY A 530 35.11 4.98 -22.60
CA GLY A 530 34.62 5.49 -23.89
C GLY A 530 34.51 4.39 -24.95
N SER A 531 34.10 4.79 -26.15
CA SER A 531 34.02 3.95 -27.34
C SER A 531 35.39 3.48 -27.84
N ASP A 532 35.49 2.24 -28.32
CA ASP A 532 35.72 1.93 -29.76
C ASP A 532 36.02 0.43 -30.00
N PHE A 533 35.84 0.03 -31.27
CA PHE A 533 36.23 -1.20 -31.97
C PHE A 533 35.30 -2.42 -32.07
N GLN A 534 35.25 -2.91 -33.31
CA GLN A 534 34.51 -4.04 -33.86
C GLN A 534 35.19 -5.40 -33.59
N ALA A 535 34.38 -6.45 -33.52
CA ALA A 535 34.59 -7.71 -34.23
C ALA A 535 33.23 -8.36 -34.51
#